data_AF-A0A5Y4FPM7-F1
#
_entry.id   AF-A0A5Y4FPM7-F1
#
_cell.length_a   1.000
_cell.length_b   1.000
_cell.length_c   1.000
_cell.angle_alpha   90.00
_cell.angle_beta   90.00
_cell.angle_gamma   90.00
#
_symmetry.space_group_name_H-M   'P 1'
#
loop_
_entity.id
_entity.type
_entity.pdbx_description
1 polymer ?
#
loop_
_entity_poly.entity_id
_entity_poly.type
_entity_poly.pdbx_seq_one_letter_code
_entity_poly.pdbx_strand_id
1 'polypeptide(L)'
;MAKVEKGLKGDELAVRRQKNIEYQNIRKERLEELGEHKISIRLNSADYEKLADLCESLGHRRPQPQMRNLIENYSSALVYLLRIEKLRQLYDPQSQAAKELYYLYKVVDHLKNDKGLSDSQIAEHFREKKNRTPLSIFVDNEGTNWKKRHIKQLLNEKTLLNRLSILDEDE
;
A
#
# COMPACT_ATOMS: atom_id res chain seq x y z
N MET A 1 54.77 -10.80 -4.33
CA MET A 1 53.47 -10.58 -5.02
C MET A 1 52.31 -11.28 -4.31
N ALA A 2 52.41 -12.54 -3.88
CA ALA A 2 51.33 -13.28 -3.19
C ALA A 2 50.82 -12.68 -1.84
N LYS A 3 51.64 -11.92 -1.10
CA LYS A 3 51.23 -11.27 0.16
C LYS A 3 50.31 -10.06 -0.04
N VAL A 4 50.45 -9.34 -1.16
CA VAL A 4 49.67 -8.13 -1.48
C VAL A 4 48.27 -8.51 -1.99
N GLU A 5 48.15 -9.57 -2.81
CA GLU A 5 46.86 -10.12 -3.23
C GLU A 5 46.05 -10.73 -2.07
N LYS A 6 46.70 -11.29 -1.05
CA LYS A 6 46.03 -11.78 0.17
C LYS A 6 45.51 -10.64 1.05
N GLY A 7 46.22 -9.52 1.13
CA GLY A 7 45.79 -8.30 1.83
C GLY A 7 44.57 -7.65 1.18
N LEU A 8 44.61 -7.48 -0.15
CA LEU A 8 43.48 -6.95 -0.94
C LEU A 8 42.21 -7.81 -0.82
N LYS A 9 42.34 -9.14 -0.80
CA LYS A 9 41.21 -10.06 -0.53
C LYS A 9 40.68 -9.97 0.91
N GLY A 10 41.55 -9.72 1.89
CA GLY A 10 41.20 -9.54 3.30
C GLY A 10 40.40 -8.25 3.55
N ASP A 11 40.81 -7.16 2.94
CA ASP A 11 40.15 -5.86 3.04
C ASP A 11 38.79 -5.87 2.32
N GLU A 12 38.68 -6.49 1.14
CA GLU A 12 37.38 -6.70 0.48
C GLU A 12 36.42 -7.55 1.31
N LEU A 13 36.92 -8.59 1.98
CA LEU A 13 36.12 -9.44 2.88
C LEU A 13 35.65 -8.66 4.10
N ALA A 14 36.49 -7.80 4.68
CA ALA A 14 36.13 -6.93 5.79
C ALA A 14 35.05 -5.92 5.39
N VAL A 15 35.20 -5.26 4.23
CA VAL A 15 34.20 -4.33 3.69
C VAL A 15 32.86 -5.04 3.41
N ARG A 16 32.88 -6.26 2.85
CA ARG A 16 31.65 -7.05 2.64
C ARG A 16 30.97 -7.45 3.95
N ARG A 17 31.74 -7.80 4.98
CA ARG A 17 31.21 -8.11 6.32
C ARG A 17 30.57 -6.88 6.95
N GLN A 18 31.23 -5.74 6.89
CA GLN A 18 30.70 -4.48 7.43
C GLN A 18 29.38 -4.09 6.76
N LYS A 19 29.32 -4.14 5.43
CA LYS A 19 28.07 -3.89 4.68
C LYS A 19 26.95 -4.86 5.03
N ASN A 20 27.26 -6.13 5.31
CA ASN A 20 26.26 -7.11 5.74
C ASN A 20 25.75 -6.82 7.15
N ILE A 21 26.62 -6.40 8.08
CA ILE A 21 26.23 -6.01 9.45
C ILE A 21 25.32 -4.77 9.40
N GLU A 22 25.74 -3.72 8.68
CA GLU A 22 24.92 -2.51 8.49
C GLU A 22 23.55 -2.85 7.91
N TYR A 23 23.52 -3.69 6.87
CA TYR A 23 22.26 -4.15 6.29
C TYR A 23 21.39 -4.93 7.28
N GLN A 24 21.97 -5.83 8.09
CA GLN A 24 21.22 -6.59 9.09
C GLN A 24 20.65 -5.68 10.18
N ASN A 25 21.40 -4.66 10.60
CA ASN A 25 20.95 -3.68 11.58
C ASN A 25 19.78 -2.85 11.04
N ILE A 26 19.92 -2.29 9.83
CA ILE A 26 18.85 -1.54 9.15
C ILE A 26 17.60 -2.42 8.97
N ARG A 27 17.79 -3.69 8.61
CA ARG A 27 16.67 -4.62 8.45
C ARG A 27 15.98 -4.92 9.77
N LYS A 28 16.73 -5.04 10.86
CA LYS A 28 16.17 -5.27 12.19
C LYS A 28 15.30 -4.09 12.62
N GLU A 29 15.78 -2.87 12.46
CA GLU A 29 15.02 -1.65 12.73
C GLU A 29 13.72 -1.59 11.89
N ARG A 30 13.80 -1.88 10.58
CA ARG A 30 12.61 -1.93 9.71
C ARG A 30 11.61 -3.01 10.11
N LEU A 31 12.09 -4.16 10.58
CA LEU A 31 11.20 -5.22 11.05
C LEU A 31 10.51 -4.84 12.36
N GLU A 32 11.18 -4.11 13.24
CA GLU A 32 10.57 -3.54 14.45
C GLU A 32 9.50 -2.49 14.08
N GLU A 33 9.74 -1.64 13.09
CA GLU A 33 8.75 -0.69 12.56
C GLU A 33 7.51 -1.35 11.95
N LEU A 34 7.64 -2.56 11.40
CA LEU A 34 6.53 -3.32 10.82
C LEU A 34 5.59 -3.93 11.87
N GLY A 35 6.04 -4.02 13.12
CA GLY A 35 5.26 -4.50 14.25
C GLY A 35 5.86 -5.72 14.94
N GLU A 36 5.39 -5.95 16.17
CA GLU A 36 5.96 -6.96 17.08
C GLU A 36 5.43 -8.38 16.81
N HIS A 37 4.26 -8.50 16.18
CA HIS A 37 3.58 -9.78 15.99
C HIS A 37 4.00 -10.45 14.68
N LYS A 38 4.58 -11.66 14.79
CA LYS A 38 5.00 -12.48 13.66
C LYS A 38 3.98 -13.58 13.36
N ILE A 39 3.63 -13.71 12.08
CA ILE A 39 2.77 -14.78 11.57
C ILE A 39 3.60 -15.67 10.62
N SER A 40 3.34 -16.97 10.62
CA SER A 40 3.92 -17.92 9.66
C SER A 40 2.80 -18.70 8.98
N ILE A 41 2.75 -18.66 7.64
CA ILE A 41 1.71 -19.30 6.82
C ILE A 41 2.34 -20.19 5.75
N ARG A 42 1.58 -21.18 5.28
CA ARG A 42 1.88 -21.96 4.08
C ARG A 42 0.75 -21.76 3.07
N LEU A 43 1.11 -21.40 1.84
CA LEU A 43 0.17 -21.22 0.73
C LEU A 43 0.40 -22.33 -0.30
N ASN A 44 -0.67 -22.79 -0.93
CA ASN A 44 -0.55 -23.57 -2.16
C ASN A 44 -0.08 -22.65 -3.30
N SER A 45 0.27 -23.24 -4.46
CA SER A 45 0.76 -22.46 -5.61
C SER A 45 -0.24 -21.41 -6.08
N ALA A 46 -1.54 -21.72 -6.16
CA ALA A 46 -2.54 -20.79 -6.65
C ALA A 46 -2.70 -19.56 -5.74
N ASP A 47 -2.70 -19.76 -4.42
CA ASP A 47 -2.82 -18.68 -3.44
C ASP A 47 -1.52 -17.87 -3.32
N TYR A 48 -0.37 -18.51 -3.55
CA TYR A 48 0.91 -17.80 -3.66
C TYR A 48 0.92 -16.83 -4.85
N GLU A 49 0.45 -17.27 -6.03
CA GLU A 49 0.37 -16.40 -7.20
C GLU A 49 -0.59 -15.21 -6.95
N LYS A 50 -1.75 -15.43 -6.32
CA LYS A 50 -2.66 -14.33 -5.94
C LYS A 50 -1.99 -13.31 -5.00
N LEU A 51 -1.23 -13.78 -4.02
CA LEU A 51 -0.48 -12.89 -3.12
C LEU A 51 0.60 -12.12 -3.88
N ALA A 52 1.29 -12.77 -4.82
CA ALA A 52 2.30 -12.14 -5.66
C ALA A 52 1.69 -11.05 -6.56
N ASP A 53 0.55 -11.34 -7.19
CA ASP A 53 -0.23 -10.40 -8.01
C ASP A 53 -0.68 -9.19 -7.18
N LEU A 54 -1.15 -9.44 -5.95
CA LEU A 54 -1.52 -8.37 -5.02
C LEU A 54 -0.31 -7.48 -4.70
N CYS A 55 0.84 -8.06 -4.35
CA CYS A 55 2.07 -7.30 -4.10
C CYS A 55 2.44 -6.42 -5.31
N GLU A 56 2.33 -6.93 -6.55
CA GLU A 56 2.58 -6.15 -7.76
C GLU A 56 1.56 -5.05 -7.99
N SER A 57 0.28 -5.30 -7.71
CA SER A 57 -0.78 -4.28 -7.82
C SER A 57 -0.58 -3.12 -6.84
N LEU A 58 -0.01 -3.40 -5.67
CA LEU A 58 0.42 -2.40 -4.68
C LEU A 58 1.75 -1.74 -5.07
N GLY A 59 2.33 -2.15 -6.21
CA GLY A 59 3.57 -1.69 -6.83
C GLY A 59 4.83 -2.06 -6.08
N HIS A 60 4.80 -3.18 -5.35
CA HIS A 60 6.01 -3.89 -4.96
C HIS A 60 6.49 -4.75 -6.14
N ARG A 61 7.76 -5.15 -6.12
CA ARG A 61 8.25 -6.15 -7.07
C ARG A 61 7.61 -7.50 -6.77
N ARG A 62 7.32 -8.29 -7.83
CA ARG A 62 6.84 -9.67 -7.68
C ARG A 62 7.72 -10.42 -6.67
N PRO A 63 7.13 -10.94 -5.58
CA PRO A 63 7.85 -11.75 -4.62
C PRO A 63 8.50 -12.95 -5.31
N GLN A 64 9.80 -13.13 -5.13
CA GLN A 64 10.55 -14.29 -5.64
C GLN A 64 11.24 -15.00 -4.47
N PRO A 65 11.44 -16.34 -4.54
CA PRO A 65 12.23 -17.05 -3.56
C PRO A 65 13.59 -16.37 -3.32
N GLN A 66 13.99 -16.25 -2.05
CA GLN A 66 15.26 -15.63 -1.62
C GLN A 66 15.37 -14.11 -1.81
N MET A 67 14.29 -13.44 -2.23
CA MET A 67 14.28 -11.99 -2.29
C MET A 67 14.40 -11.38 -0.87
N ARG A 68 15.19 -10.31 -0.77
CA ARG A 68 15.61 -9.76 0.53
C ARG A 68 14.48 -9.08 1.32
N ASN A 69 13.51 -8.49 0.63
CA ASN A 69 12.42 -7.70 1.19
C ASN A 69 11.05 -8.43 1.13
N LEU A 70 11.05 -9.76 1.13
CA LEU A 70 9.82 -10.55 1.07
C LEU A 70 8.88 -10.27 2.24
N ILE A 71 9.43 -10.21 3.45
CA ILE A 71 8.64 -10.01 4.67
C ILE A 71 7.94 -8.66 4.58
N GLU A 72 8.69 -7.63 4.22
CA GLU A 72 8.21 -6.27 4.05
C GLU A 72 7.08 -6.19 3.02
N ASN A 73 7.27 -6.79 1.83
CA ASN A 73 6.24 -6.80 0.78
C ASN A 73 4.97 -7.55 1.21
N TYR A 74 5.11 -8.69 1.87
CA TYR A 74 3.95 -9.46 2.36
C TYR A 74 3.24 -8.76 3.51
N SER A 75 3.99 -8.12 4.42
CA SER A 75 3.42 -7.31 5.50
C SER A 75 2.61 -6.15 4.93
N SER A 76 3.14 -5.42 3.94
CA SER A 76 2.39 -4.34 3.28
C SER A 76 1.10 -4.84 2.63
N ALA A 77 1.16 -5.97 1.92
CA ALA A 77 -0.03 -6.57 1.31
C ALA A 77 -1.08 -7.01 2.35
N LEU A 78 -0.65 -7.62 3.45
CA LEU A 78 -1.55 -8.05 4.52
C LEU A 78 -2.20 -6.87 5.23
N VAL A 79 -1.42 -5.83 5.56
CA VAL A 79 -1.94 -4.61 6.20
C VAL A 79 -2.95 -3.91 5.28
N TYR A 80 -2.67 -3.83 3.97
CA TYR A 80 -3.62 -3.32 2.99
C TYR A 80 -4.94 -4.12 3.02
N LEU A 81 -4.87 -5.46 2.93
CA LEU A 81 -6.06 -6.30 2.97
C LEU A 81 -6.88 -6.12 4.26
N LEU A 82 -6.21 -6.01 5.41
CA LEU A 82 -6.89 -5.78 6.69
C LEU A 82 -7.64 -4.45 6.72
N ARG A 83 -7.06 -3.37 6.16
CA ARG A 83 -7.75 -2.07 6.08
C ARG A 83 -8.98 -2.14 5.18
N ILE A 84 -8.86 -2.77 4.01
CA ILE A 84 -9.98 -2.91 3.06
C ILE A 84 -11.09 -3.80 3.62
N GLU A 85 -10.73 -4.95 4.18
CA GLU A 85 -11.68 -5.90 4.75
C GLU A 85 -12.43 -5.29 5.94
N LYS A 86 -11.74 -4.55 6.83
CA LYS A 86 -12.39 -3.82 7.93
C LYS A 86 -13.49 -2.89 7.39
N LEU A 87 -13.22 -2.13 6.34
CA LEU A 87 -14.24 -1.22 5.81
C LEU A 87 -15.38 -1.99 5.13
N ARG A 88 -15.09 -3.07 4.40
CA ARG A 88 -16.10 -3.92 3.76
C ARG A 88 -17.05 -4.56 4.78
N GLN A 89 -16.55 -4.95 5.95
CA GLN A 89 -17.39 -5.46 7.04
C GLN A 89 -18.36 -4.42 7.59
N LEU A 90 -18.00 -3.14 7.51
CA LEU A 90 -18.85 -2.04 7.95
C LEU A 90 -19.89 -1.67 6.88
N TYR A 91 -19.55 -1.85 5.59
CA TYR A 91 -20.41 -1.45 4.49
C TYR A 91 -20.03 -2.14 3.17
N ASP A 92 -21.04 -2.67 2.46
CA ASP A 92 -20.89 -3.27 1.13
C ASP A 92 -21.72 -2.47 0.11
N PRO A 93 -21.08 -1.61 -0.72
CA PRO A 93 -21.79 -0.72 -1.64
C PRO A 93 -22.62 -1.44 -2.70
N GLN A 94 -23.88 -1.03 -2.87
CA GLN A 94 -24.82 -1.62 -3.83
C GLN A 94 -24.98 -0.79 -5.09
N SER A 95 -25.14 0.54 -4.97
CA SER A 95 -25.36 1.44 -6.08
C SER A 95 -24.12 1.69 -6.91
N GLN A 96 -24.28 2.09 -8.17
CA GLN A 96 -23.13 2.37 -9.02
C GLN A 96 -22.32 3.57 -8.48
N ALA A 97 -23.01 4.59 -7.95
CA ALA A 97 -22.37 5.75 -7.36
C ALA A 97 -21.62 5.40 -6.06
N ALA A 98 -22.21 4.58 -5.18
CA ALA A 98 -21.53 4.14 -3.96
C ALA A 98 -20.32 3.26 -4.27
N LYS A 99 -20.41 2.36 -5.27
CA LYS A 99 -19.27 1.57 -5.78
C LYS A 99 -18.14 2.47 -6.30
N GLU A 100 -18.48 3.52 -7.05
CA GLU A 100 -17.50 4.49 -7.55
C GLU A 100 -16.81 5.25 -6.38
N LEU A 101 -17.58 5.74 -5.42
CA LEU A 101 -17.05 6.46 -4.25
C LEU A 101 -16.16 5.55 -3.39
N TYR A 102 -16.60 4.31 -3.15
CA TYR A 102 -15.83 3.32 -2.41
C TYR A 102 -14.53 2.96 -3.13
N TYR A 103 -14.55 2.84 -4.46
CA TYR A 103 -13.35 2.66 -5.25
C TYR A 103 -12.36 3.82 -5.07
N LEU A 104 -12.82 5.07 -5.12
CA LEU A 104 -11.96 6.23 -4.86
C LEU A 104 -11.33 6.19 -3.47
N TYR A 105 -12.09 5.80 -2.45
CA TYR A 105 -11.54 5.59 -1.10
C TYR A 105 -10.38 4.60 -1.13
N LYS A 106 -10.56 3.41 -1.74
CA LYS A 106 -9.51 2.37 -1.79
C LYS A 106 -8.23 2.87 -2.46
N VAL A 107 -8.37 3.62 -3.56
CA VAL A 107 -7.22 4.19 -4.25
C VAL A 107 -6.54 5.27 -3.41
N VAL A 108 -7.31 6.14 -2.75
CA VAL A 108 -6.74 7.18 -1.86
C VAL A 108 -6.05 6.56 -0.65
N ASP A 109 -6.65 5.55 -0.01
CA ASP A 109 -6.05 4.80 1.09
C ASP A 109 -4.72 4.18 0.67
N HIS A 110 -4.69 3.49 -0.49
CA HIS A 110 -3.47 2.89 -1.03
C HIS A 110 -2.36 3.94 -1.27
N LEU A 111 -2.69 5.02 -1.97
CA LEU A 111 -1.71 6.07 -2.26
C LEU A 111 -1.18 6.75 -1.00
N LYS A 112 -2.03 6.90 0.03
CA LYS A 112 -1.65 7.52 1.28
C LYS A 112 -0.80 6.60 2.15
N ASN A 113 -1.26 5.37 2.37
CA ASN A 113 -0.75 4.49 3.40
C ASN A 113 0.32 3.53 2.88
N ASP A 114 0.25 3.11 1.61
CA ASP A 114 1.21 2.14 1.05
C ASP A 114 2.26 2.82 0.17
N LYS A 115 1.87 3.89 -0.55
CA LYS A 115 2.81 4.69 -1.36
C LYS A 115 3.39 5.89 -0.61
N GLY A 116 2.88 6.22 0.58
CA GLY A 116 3.37 7.33 1.41
C GLY A 116 3.19 8.71 0.76
N LEU A 117 2.26 8.87 -0.18
CA LEU A 117 2.05 10.14 -0.86
C LEU A 117 1.39 11.17 0.07
N SER A 118 1.80 12.44 -0.05
CA SER A 118 1.14 13.55 0.62
C SER A 118 -0.23 13.85 0.00
N ASP A 119 -1.12 14.49 0.76
CA ASP A 119 -2.45 14.89 0.25
C ASP A 119 -2.37 15.76 -1.01
N SER A 120 -1.29 16.54 -1.16
CA SER A 120 -1.03 17.36 -2.35
C SER A 120 -0.78 16.48 -3.56
N GLN A 121 0.12 15.50 -3.43
CA GLN A 121 0.51 14.58 -4.51
C GLN A 121 -0.68 13.72 -4.93
N ILE A 122 -1.49 13.25 -3.98
CA ILE A 122 -2.70 12.48 -4.29
C ILE A 122 -3.71 13.36 -5.04
N ALA A 123 -3.95 14.60 -4.59
CA ALA A 123 -4.86 15.51 -5.29
C ALA A 123 -4.37 15.90 -6.69
N GLU A 124 -3.07 15.96 -6.91
CA GLU A 124 -2.47 16.16 -8.24
C GLU A 124 -2.67 14.93 -9.13
N HIS A 125 -2.36 13.73 -8.63
CA HIS A 125 -2.56 12.46 -9.33
C HIS A 125 -3.98 12.32 -9.92
N PHE A 126 -5.00 12.66 -9.14
CA PHE A 126 -6.40 12.58 -9.60
C PHE A 126 -6.81 13.72 -10.54
N ARG A 127 -6.22 14.91 -10.40
CA ARG A 127 -6.46 16.03 -11.35
C ARG A 127 -5.90 15.70 -12.72
N GLU A 128 -4.68 15.19 -12.79
CA GLU A 128 -4.01 14.81 -14.04
C GLU A 128 -4.82 13.77 -14.82
N LYS A 129 -5.39 12.80 -14.10
CA LYS A 129 -6.22 11.74 -14.67
C LYS A 129 -7.69 12.14 -14.90
N LYS A 130 -8.06 13.40 -14.60
CA LYS A 130 -9.42 13.93 -14.72
C LYS A 130 -10.48 13.07 -14.02
N ASN A 131 -10.15 12.48 -12.88
CA ASN A 131 -11.12 11.71 -12.09
C ASN A 131 -12.14 12.64 -11.44
N ARG A 132 -13.40 12.19 -11.38
CA ARG A 132 -14.44 12.82 -10.56
C ARG A 132 -13.98 12.91 -9.11
N THR A 133 -14.34 14.00 -8.45
CA THR A 133 -14.14 14.18 -7.00
C THR A 133 -15.17 13.39 -6.18
N PRO A 134 -14.93 13.17 -4.88
CA PRO A 134 -15.93 12.53 -4.01
C PRO A 134 -17.24 13.31 -3.93
N LEU A 135 -17.16 14.65 -3.92
CA LEU A 135 -18.35 15.50 -3.91
C LEU A 135 -19.11 15.40 -5.22
N SER A 136 -18.41 15.38 -6.35
CA SER A 136 -19.06 15.29 -7.66
C SER A 136 -19.76 13.95 -7.88
N ILE A 137 -19.23 12.85 -7.36
CA ILE A 137 -19.96 11.57 -7.36
C ILE A 137 -21.21 11.69 -6.50
N PHE A 138 -21.07 12.28 -5.31
CA PHE A 138 -22.18 12.38 -4.36
C PHE A 138 -23.36 13.21 -4.86
N VAL A 139 -23.12 14.28 -5.63
CA VAL A 139 -24.18 15.14 -6.20
C VAL A 139 -24.40 14.91 -7.69
N ASP A 140 -23.93 13.77 -8.20
CA ASP A 140 -23.94 13.36 -9.60
C ASP A 140 -23.58 14.45 -10.64
N ASN A 141 -22.34 14.95 -10.58
CA ASN A 141 -21.77 15.85 -11.58
C ASN A 141 -20.36 15.44 -12.02
N GLU A 142 -19.79 16.14 -13.00
CA GLU A 142 -18.47 15.84 -13.60
C GLU A 142 -17.30 16.62 -12.99
N GLY A 143 -17.42 17.15 -11.78
CA GLY A 143 -16.37 17.96 -11.15
C GLY A 143 -15.06 17.18 -10.90
N THR A 144 -13.94 17.61 -11.50
CA THR A 144 -12.63 16.94 -11.41
C THR A 144 -11.56 17.73 -10.63
N ASN A 145 -11.92 18.85 -10.00
CA ASN A 145 -10.95 19.71 -9.30
C ASN A 145 -10.61 19.19 -7.89
N TRP A 146 -9.68 18.24 -7.80
CA TRP A 146 -9.25 17.67 -6.52
C TRP A 146 -8.49 18.66 -5.64
N LYS A 147 -8.78 18.59 -4.34
CA LYS A 147 -8.15 19.40 -3.28
C LYS A 147 -7.81 18.48 -2.10
N LYS A 148 -6.86 18.90 -1.25
CA LYS A 148 -6.47 18.16 -0.02
C LYS A 148 -7.66 17.80 0.86
N ARG A 149 -8.68 18.68 0.94
CA ARG A 149 -9.90 18.41 1.71
C ARG A 149 -10.65 17.16 1.25
N HIS A 150 -10.61 16.82 -0.05
CA HIS A 150 -11.30 15.64 -0.58
C HIS A 150 -10.62 14.36 -0.09
N ILE A 151 -9.29 14.36 0.01
CA ILE A 151 -8.49 13.27 0.58
C ILE A 151 -8.89 13.03 2.04
N LYS A 152 -8.89 14.11 2.84
CA LYS A 152 -9.27 14.04 4.25
C LYS A 152 -10.70 13.56 4.47
N GLN A 153 -11.63 13.96 3.60
CA GLN A 153 -13.02 13.51 3.67
C GLN A 153 -13.18 12.02 3.33
N LEU A 154 -12.48 11.52 2.30
CA LEU A 154 -12.52 10.09 1.95
C LEU A 154 -11.91 9.23 3.06
N LEU A 155 -10.80 9.67 3.66
CA LEU A 155 -10.14 8.93 4.74
C LEU A 155 -10.83 9.08 6.10
N ASN A 156 -11.88 9.90 6.20
CA ASN A 156 -12.72 9.97 7.39
C ASN A 156 -13.80 8.89 7.33
N GLU A 157 -13.59 7.79 8.04
CA GLU A 157 -14.46 6.60 8.05
C GLU A 157 -15.95 6.96 8.25
N LYS A 158 -16.27 7.76 9.27
CA LYS A 158 -17.66 8.19 9.55
C LYS A 158 -18.28 8.95 8.38
N THR A 159 -17.53 9.88 7.79
CA THR A 159 -18.02 10.70 6.66
C THR A 159 -18.21 9.83 5.42
N LEU A 160 -17.30 8.90 5.16
CA LEU A 160 -17.37 7.99 4.03
C LEU A 160 -18.59 7.07 4.15
N LEU A 161 -18.75 6.38 5.28
CA LEU A 161 -19.86 5.45 5.52
C LEU A 161 -21.22 6.15 5.38
N ASN A 162 -21.36 7.36 5.94
CA ASN A 162 -22.59 8.14 5.80
C ASN A 162 -22.91 8.46 4.34
N ARG A 163 -21.92 8.84 3.53
CA ARG A 163 -22.14 9.15 2.11
C ARG A 163 -22.46 7.92 1.29
N LEU A 164 -21.82 6.78 1.60
CA LEU A 164 -22.13 5.53 0.94
C LEU A 164 -23.59 5.12 1.23
N SER A 165 -24.03 5.19 2.50
CA SER A 165 -25.43 4.92 2.89
C SER A 165 -26.42 5.71 2.08
N ILE A 166 -26.23 7.04 2.01
CA ILE A 166 -27.12 7.93 1.26
C ILE A 166 -27.16 7.54 -0.23
N LEU A 167 -26.01 7.24 -0.83
CA LEU A 167 -25.94 6.86 -2.24
C LEU A 167 -26.57 5.51 -2.57
N ASP A 168 -26.69 4.59 -1.60
CA ASP A 168 -27.41 3.32 -1.79
C ASP A 168 -28.91 3.46 -1.47
N GLU A 169 -29.30 4.45 -0.65
CA GLU A 169 -30.71 4.75 -0.35
C GLU A 169 -31.42 5.52 -1.47
N ASP A 170 -30.66 6.31 -2.24
CA ASP A 170 -31.17 7.17 -3.31
C ASP A 170 -31.36 6.44 -4.67
N GLU A 171 -30.99 5.14 -4.79
CA GLU A 171 -31.07 4.32 -6.03
C GLU A 171 -32.08 3.16 -5.90
#